data_AF-A0A2D7EVD5-F1
#
_entry.id   AF-A0A2D7EVD5-F1
#
_cell.length_a   1.000
_cell.length_b   1.000
_cell.length_c   1.000
_cell.angle_alpha   90.00
_cell.angle_beta   90.00
_cell.angle_gamma   90.00
#
_symmetry.space_group_name_H-M   'P 1'
#
loop_
_entity.id
_entity.type
_entity.pdbx_description
1 polymer ?
#
loop_
_entity_poly.entity_id
_entity_poly.type
_entity_poly.pdbx_seq_one_letter_code
_entity_poly.pdbx_strand_id
1 'polypeptide(L)' 'MLSLEWLGQTVASACWIVSVFVYSDGALPETAGDWLQLTAASAWMVANISSALSKSESAE' A
#
# COMPACT_ATOMS: atom_id res chain seq x y z
N MET A 1 4.57 1.76 -19.69
CA MET A 1 4.56 0.58 -18.78
C MET A 1 4.09 1.08 -17.43
N LEU A 2 3.14 0.40 -16.78
CA LEU A 2 2.73 0.77 -15.42
C LEU A 2 3.94 0.55 -14.48
N SER A 3 4.37 1.60 -13.78
CA SER A 3 5.50 1.49 -12.84
C SER A 3 5.08 0.70 -11.60
N LEU A 4 5.99 -0.11 -11.06
CA LEU A 4 5.78 -0.81 -9.78
C LEU A 4 5.43 0.18 -8.65
N GLU A 5 5.95 1.40 -8.73
CA GLU A 5 5.60 2.49 -7.81
C GLU A 5 4.10 2.78 -7.83
N TRP A 6 3.54 2.95 -9.04
CA TRP A 6 2.13 3.27 -9.23
C TRP A 6 1.22 2.14 -8.76
N LEU A 7 1.61 0.89 -9.05
CA LEU A 7 0.86 -0.28 -8.60
C LEU A 7 0.88 -0.40 -7.07
N GLY A 8 2.05 -0.23 -6.44
CA GLY A 8 2.20 -0.29 -4.99
C GLY A 8 1.40 0.81 -4.27
N GLN A 9 1.39 2.04 -4.80
CA GLN A 9 0.56 3.12 -4.26
C GLN A 9 -0.93 2.84 -4.41
N THR A 10 -1.37 2.30 -5.55
CA THR A 10 -2.79 1.96 -5.77
C THR A 10 -3.27 0.89 -4.80
N VAL A 11 -2.47 -0.17 -4.60
CA VAL A 11 -2.79 -1.24 -3.63
C VAL A 11 -2.77 -0.71 -2.20
N ALA A 12 -1.81 0.16 -1.86
CA ALA A 12 -1.73 0.78 -0.54
C ALA A 12 -2.99 1.61 -0.23
N SER A 13 -3.41 2.48 -1.14
CA SER A 13 -4.62 3.29 -0.97
C SER A 13 -5.88 2.43 -0.88
N ALA A 14 -6.01 1.39 -1.71
CA ALA A 14 -7.16 0.48 -1.66
C ALA A 14 -7.24 -0.24 -0.31
N CYS A 15 -6.14 -0.83 0.17
CA CYS A 15 -6.12 -1.50 1.48
C CYS A 15 -6.40 -0.54 2.64
N TRP A 16 -5.89 0.69 2.58
CA TRP A 16 -6.14 1.70 3.60
C TRP A 16 -7.63 2.11 3.66
N ILE A 17 -8.25 2.38 2.51
CA ILE A 17 -9.66 2.74 2.43
C ILE A 17 -10.53 1.60 2.98
N VAL A 18 -10.28 0.36 2.58
CA VAL A 18 -11.05 -0.81 3.06
C VAL A 18 -10.86 -1.00 4.56
N SER A 19 -9.65 -0.79 5.09
CA SER A 19 -9.39 -0.84 6.54
C SER A 19 -10.25 0.16 7.32
N VAL A 20 -10.41 1.39 6.82
CA VAL A 20 -11.23 2.42 7.50
C VAL A 20 -12.68 1.95 7.61
N PHE A 21 -13.25 1.33 6.58
CA PHE A 21 -14.61 0.78 6.63
C PHE A 21 -14.73 -0.43 7.57
N VAL A 22 -13.71 -1.28 7.62
CA VAL A 22 -13.65 -2.44 8.53
C VAL A 22 -13.68 -2.00 10.00
N TYR A 23 -12.87 -1.01 10.35
CA TYR A 23 -12.88 -0.44 11.70
C TYR A 23 -14.11 0.42 11.99
N SER A 24 -14.63 1.14 11.00
CA SER A 24 -15.74 2.09 11.21
C SER A 24 -17.11 1.41 11.32
N ASP A 25 -17.33 0.26 10.69
CA ASP A 25 -18.65 -0.38 10.63
C ASP A 25 -18.81 -1.52 11.65
N GLY A 26 -17.72 -1.99 12.26
CA GLY A 26 -17.75 -3.12 13.21
C GLY A 26 -18.24 -4.45 12.62
N ALA A 27 -18.47 -4.51 11.30
CA ALA A 27 -18.99 -5.67 10.57
C ALA A 27 -17.97 -6.81 10.44
N LEU A 28 -16.68 -6.52 10.63
CA LEU A 28 -15.58 -7.47 10.55
C LEU A 28 -14.73 -7.40 11.84
N PRO A 29 -14.00 -8.47 12.19
CA PRO A 29 -13.11 -8.46 13.35
C PRO A 29 -12.09 -7.31 13.22
N GLU A 30 -11.82 -6.60 14.32
CA GLU A 30 -10.82 -5.51 14.35
C GLU A 30 -9.46 -5.97 13.79
N THR A 31 -9.12 -7.24 14.01
CA THR A 31 -7.93 -7.90 13.48
C THR A 31 -7.85 -7.91 11.95
N ALA A 32 -9.00 -7.93 11.25
CA ALA A 32 -9.03 -7.84 9.79
C ALA A 32 -8.61 -6.44 9.30
N GLY A 33 -8.92 -5.40 10.07
CA GLY A 33 -8.46 -4.04 9.82
C GLY A 33 -6.94 -3.93 9.96
N ASP A 34 -6.35 -4.59 10.95
CA ASP A 34 -4.90 -4.58 11.19
C ASP A 34 -4.14 -5.21 10.02
N TRP A 35 -4.63 -6.34 9.52
CA TRP A 35 -4.05 -7.00 8.34
C TRP A 35 -4.11 -6.13 7.09
N LEU A 36 -5.20 -5.39 6.90
CA LEU A 36 -5.34 -4.45 5.78
C LEU A 36 -4.39 -3.26 5.91
N GLN A 37 -4.21 -2.70 7.12
CA GLN A 37 -3.24 -1.62 7.33
C GLN A 37 -1.80 -2.09 7.14
N LEU A 38 -1.46 -3.28 7.63
CA LEU A 38 -0.14 -3.88 7.41
C LEU A 38 0.13 -4.08 5.92
N THR A 39 -0.87 -4.55 5.18
CA THR A 39 -0.79 -4.71 3.72
C THR A 39 -0.63 -3.37 3.03
N ALA A 40 -1.37 -2.34 3.46
CA ALA A 40 -1.26 -0.99 2.94
C ALA A 40 0.14 -0.40 3.16
N ALA A 41 0.67 -0.49 4.38
CA ALA A 41 2.01 -0.02 4.73
C ALA A 41 3.10 -0.76 3.93
N SER A 42 2.95 -2.08 3.79
CA SER A 42 3.90 -2.90 3.03
C SER A 42 3.90 -2.55 1.53
N ALA A 43 2.72 -2.38 0.94
CA ALA A 43 2.58 -1.97 -0.46
C ALA A 43 3.16 -0.58 -0.71
N TRP A 44 3.00 0.34 0.25
CA TRP A 44 3.59 1.67 0.17
C TRP A 44 5.12 1.62 0.28
N MET A 45 5.67 0.77 1.14
CA MET A 45 7.12 0.59 1.25
C MET A 45 7.71 0.02 -0.03
N VAL A 46 7.08 -0.97 -0.65
CA VAL A 46 7.50 -1.52 -1.95
C VAL A 46 7.46 -0.46 -3.04
N ALA A 47 6.43 0.38 -3.07
CA ALA A 47 6.36 1.50 -4.02
C ALA A 47 7.54 2.46 -3.85
N ASN A 48 7.84 2.86 -2.62
CA ASN A 48 8.94 3.78 -2.32
C ASN A 48 10.32 3.18 -2.64
N ILE A 49 10.53 1.89 -2.36
CA ILE A 49 11.77 1.20 -2.74
C ILE A 49 11.91 1.16 -4.26
N SER A 50 10.85 0.81 -4.98
CA SER A 50 10.87 0.79 -6.45
C SER A 50 11.18 2.18 -7.03
N SER A 51 10.61 3.23 -6.45
CA SER A 51 10.89 4.63 -6.81
C SER A 51 12.37 4.98 -6.64
N ALA A 52 12.94 4.64 -5.47
CA ALA A 52 14.32 4.93 -5.13
C ALA A 52 15.30 4.20 -6.07
N LEU A 53 15.03 2.93 -6.38
CA LEU A 53 15.84 2.13 -7.30
C LEU A 53 15.77 2.66 -8.74
N SER A 54 14.56 2.94 -9.25
CA SER A 54 14.41 3.52 -10.60
C SER A 54 15.10 4.88 -10.74
N LYS A 55 15.08 5.70 -9.68
CA LYS A 55 15.77 6.99 -9.67
C LYS A 55 17.30 6.85 -9.63
N SER A 56 17.83 5.79 -9.02
CA SER A 56 19.27 5.51 -9.01
C SER A 56 19.81 5.11 -10.38
N GLU A 57 19.02 4.41 -11.19
CA GLU A 57 19.42 3.94 -12.54
C GLU A 57 19.49 5.07 -13.58
N SER A 58 18.78 6.18 -13.36
CA SER A 58 18.80 7.35 -14.27
C SER A 58 19.89 8.37 -13.96
N ALA A 59 20.71 8.13 -12.93
CA ALA A 59 21.75 9.06 -12.47
C ALA A 59 23.18 8.66 -12.91
N GLU A 60 23.31 7.58 -13.68
CA GLU A 60 24.55 7.09 -14.31
C GLU A 60 24.50 7.26 -15.83
#